data_AF-A0A076HI83-F1
#
_entry.id   AF-A0A076HI83-F1
#
_cell.length_a   1.000
_cell.length_b   1.000
_cell.length_c   1.000
_cell.angle_alpha   90.00
_cell.angle_beta   90.00
_cell.angle_gamma   90.00
#
_symmetry.space_group_name_H-M   'P 1'
#
loop_
_entity.id
_entity.type
_entity.pdbx_description
1 polymer ?
#
loop_
_entity_poly.entity_id
_entity_poly.type
_entity_poly.pdbx_seq_one_letter_code
_entity_poly.pdbx_strand_id
1 'polypeptide(L)' 'MTTRYVLRTGDIIHSDRNPDELDVYCYRSGTNPPTCLLLSEQAEADFLLRYGSEELNMAYPG' A
#
# COMPACT_ATOMS: atom_id res chain seq x y z
N MET A 1 -7.70 -10.77 3.70
CA MET A 1 -8.20 -9.91 2.60
C MET A 1 -7.13 -8.86 2.36
N THR A 2 -6.59 -8.78 1.15
CA THR A 2 -5.41 -7.95 0.87
C THR A 2 -5.81 -6.54 0.44
N THR A 3 -5.39 -5.53 1.19
CA THR A 3 -5.59 -4.11 0.89
C THR A 3 -4.64 -3.67 -0.23
N ARG A 4 -5.09 -2.79 -1.12
CA ARG A 4 -4.29 -2.23 -2.21
C ARG A 4 -3.78 -0.86 -1.81
N TYR A 5 -2.48 -0.71 -1.59
CA TYR A 5 -1.83 0.57 -1.32
C TYR A 5 -1.32 1.16 -2.62
N VAL A 6 -1.75 2.37 -2.96
CA VAL A 6 -1.31 3.08 -4.16
C VAL A 6 -0.29 4.14 -3.76
N LEU A 7 0.94 4.00 -4.28
CA LEU A 7 2.01 4.97 -4.11
C LEU A 7 1.78 6.20 -5.00
N ARG A 8 2.46 7.32 -4.72
CA ARG A 8 2.41 8.50 -5.61
C ARG A 8 2.90 8.22 -7.02
N THR A 9 3.81 7.27 -7.19
CA THR A 9 4.29 6.83 -8.51
C THR A 9 3.20 6.16 -9.35
N GLY A 10 2.08 5.77 -8.71
CA GLY A 10 1.03 4.95 -9.31
C GLY A 10 1.24 3.45 -9.11
N ASP A 11 2.35 3.05 -8.49
CA ASP A 11 2.60 1.65 -8.14
C ASP A 11 1.59 1.16 -7.11
N ILE A 12 1.21 -0.12 -7.23
CA ILE A 12 0.21 -0.76 -6.37
C ILE A 12 0.88 -1.88 -5.59
N ILE A 13 0.90 -1.75 -4.28
CA ILE A 13 1.42 -2.75 -3.36
C ILE A 13 0.24 -3.40 -2.64
N HIS A 14 0.20 -4.73 -2.62
CA HIS A 14 -0.85 -5.48 -1.96
C HIS A 14 -0.36 -5.80 -0.55
N SER A 15 -1.15 -5.53 0.48
CA SER A 15 -0.76 -5.86 1.86
C SER A 15 -1.97 -6.11 2.75
N ASP A 16 -1.87 -7.04 3.68
CA ASP A 16 -2.88 -7.33 4.70
C ASP A 16 -2.72 -6.46 5.97
N ARG A 17 -1.73 -5.56 5.97
CA ARG A 17 -1.41 -4.69 7.10
C ARG A 17 -2.47 -3.63 7.35
N ASN A 18 -2.62 -3.27 8.62
CA ASN A 18 -3.61 -2.30 9.08
C ASN A 18 -3.26 -0.88 8.59
N PRO A 19 -4.15 -0.18 7.86
CA PRO A 19 -3.93 1.20 7.43
C PRO A 19 -3.97 2.24 8.57
N ASP A 20 -4.49 1.93 9.75
CA ASP A 20 -4.74 2.91 10.82
C ASP A 20 -3.50 3.66 11.32
N GLU A 21 -2.29 3.10 11.11
CA GLU A 21 -1.02 3.73 11.51
C GLU A 21 -0.42 4.62 10.42
N LEU A 22 -1.05 4.71 9.25
CA LEU A 22 -0.58 5.48 8.11
C LEU A 22 -1.53 6.63 7.81
N ASP A 23 -0.98 7.75 7.35
CA ASP A 23 -1.78 8.85 6.81
C ASP A 23 -2.28 8.48 5.40
N VAL A 24 -3.41 7.76 5.36
CA VAL A 24 -4.02 7.18 4.15
C VAL A 24 -5.49 7.51 4.01
N TYR A 25 -5.96 7.58 2.77
CA TYR A 25 -7.38 7.58 2.43
C TYR A 25 -7.78 6.23 1.82
N CYS A 26 -8.61 5.47 2.51
CA CYS A 26 -9.09 4.17 2.03
C CYS A 26 -10.52 4.26 1.49
N TYR A 27 -10.74 3.72 0.30
CA TYR A 27 -12.06 3.58 -0.31
C TYR A 27 -12.28 2.16 -0.80
N ARG A 28 -13.56 1.79 -0.98
CA ARG A 28 -13.96 0.52 -1.57
C ARG A 28 -14.95 0.78 -2.68
N SER A 29 -14.74 0.16 -3.83
CA SER A 29 -15.68 0.18 -4.95
C SER A 29 -16.26 -1.22 -5.17
N GLY A 30 -17.54 -1.40 -4.84
CA GLY A 30 -18.25 -2.68 -4.97
C GLY A 30 -17.69 -3.78 -4.06
N THR A 31 -17.48 -4.97 -4.63
CA THR A 31 -16.95 -6.15 -3.94
C THR A 31 -15.42 -6.23 -3.94
N ASN A 32 -14.73 -5.22 -4.48
CA ASN A 32 -13.28 -5.23 -4.56
C ASN A 32 -12.62 -5.11 -3.18
N PRO A 33 -11.37 -5.59 -3.04
CA PRO A 33 -10.57 -5.28 -1.87
C PRO A 33 -10.42 -3.76 -1.67
N PRO A 34 -10.29 -3.29 -0.42
CA PRO A 34 -10.13 -1.87 -0.14
C PRO A 34 -8.85 -1.33 -0.80
N THR A 35 -8.93 -0.10 -1.31
CA THR A 35 -7.79 0.62 -1.89
C THR A 35 -7.46 1.81 -0.99
N CYS A 36 -6.22 1.93 -0.56
CA CYS A 36 -5.71 3.00 0.27
C CYS A 36 -4.70 3.85 -0.51
N LEU A 37 -4.92 5.16 -0.52
CA LEU A 37 -4.03 6.15 -1.11
C LEU A 37 -3.16 6.75 0.00
N LEU A 38 -1.84 6.79 -0.20
CA LEU A 38 -0.92 7.47 0.70
C LEU A 38 -1.03 8.98 0.49
N LEU A 39 -1.31 9.73 1.56
CA LEU A 39 -1.64 11.16 1.47
C LEU A 39 -0.42 12.08 1.58
N SER A 40 0.73 11.55 1.99
CA SER A 40 1.97 12.31 2.17
C SER A 40 3.21 11.50 1.80
N GLU A 41 4.29 12.22 1.46
CA GLU A 41 5.60 11.59 1.20
C GLU A 41 6.13 10.87 2.44
N GLN A 42 5.82 11.38 3.64
CA GLN A 42 6.17 10.72 4.90
C GLN A 42 5.42 9.39 5.06
N ALA A 43 4.13 9.34 4.77
CA ALA A 43 3.36 8.10 4.84
C ALA A 43 3.87 7.06 3.84
N GLU A 44 4.26 7.50 2.63
CA GLU A 44 4.86 6.63 1.63
C GLU A 44 6.23 6.11 2.06
N ALA A 45 7.08 6.96 2.64
CA ALA A 45 8.37 6.54 3.20
C ALA A 45 8.18 5.56 4.36
N ASP A 46 7.27 5.85 5.29
CA ASP A 46 6.96 4.97 6.42
C ASP A 46 6.40 3.63 5.94
N PHE A 47 5.55 3.65 4.91
CA PHE A 47 5.04 2.46 4.26
C PHE A 47 6.18 1.64 3.63
N LEU A 48 7.04 2.25 2.83
CA LEU A 48 8.14 1.55 2.17
C LEU A 48 9.20 1.04 3.14
N LEU A 49 9.49 1.78 4.22
CA LEU A 49 10.43 1.34 5.25
C LEU A 49 9.90 0.16 6.07
N ARG A 50 8.58 0.14 6.34
CA ARG A 50 7.94 -0.92 7.12
C ARG A 50 7.57 -2.14 6.28
N TYR A 51 7.26 -1.96 5.00
CA TYR A 51 6.62 -3.00 4.17
C TYR A 51 7.33 -3.25 2.83
N GLY A 52 8.25 -2.38 2.41
CA GLY A 52 8.92 -2.48 1.11
C GLY A 52 9.88 -3.66 0.98
N SER A 53 10.41 -4.21 2.06
CA SER A 53 11.40 -5.31 2.00
C SER A 53 10.78 -6.69 1.72
N GLU A 54 9.51 -6.94 2.04
CA GLU A 54 8.88 -8.25 1.81
C GLU A 54 8.01 -8.29 0.54
N GLU A 55 7.36 -7.19 0.16
CA GLU A 55 6.42 -7.14 -0.98
C GLU A 55 7.08 -6.68 -2.30
N LEU A 56 8.06 -5.77 -2.27
CA LEU A 56 8.76 -5.34 -3.51
C LEU A 56 9.70 -6.42 -4.08
N ASN A 57 10.11 -7.37 -3.24
CA ASN A 57 10.99 -8.48 -3.65
C ASN A 57 10.25 -9.60 -4.41
N MET A 58 8.92 -9.55 -4.55
CA MET A 58 8.17 -10.49 -5.41
C MET A 58 7.99 -10.01 -6.85
N ALA A 59 8.32 -8.75 -7.17
CA ALA A 59 8.13 -8.19 -8.51
C ALA A 59 9.27 -8.47 -9.51
N TYR A 60 10.37 -9.11 -9.07
CA TYR A 60 11.47 -9.53 -9.93
C TYR A 60 11.71 -11.05 -9.82
N PRO A 61 11.14 -11.88 -10.70
CA PRO A 61 11.69 -13.20 -10.94
C PRO A 61 13.01 -13.02 -11.71
N GLY A 62 14.11 -13.47 -11.10
CA GLY A 62 15.39 -13.61 -11.80
C GLY A 62 15.35 -14.67 -12.89
#